data_AF-A0A1F3CPQ6-F1
#
_entry.id   AF-A0A1F3CPQ6-F1
#
_cell.length_a   1.000
_cell.length_b   1.000
_cell.length_c   1.000
_cell.angle_alpha   90.00
_cell.angle_beta   90.00
_cell.angle_gamma   90.00
#
_symmetry.space_group_name_H-M   'P 1'
#
loop_
_entity.id
_entity.type
_entity.pdbx_description
1 polymer ?
#
loop_
_entity_poly.entity_id
_entity_poly.type
_entity_poly.pdbx_seq_one_letter_code
_entity_poly.pdbx_strand_id
1 'polypeptide(L)'
;MKWVKVFSILFLLISINSFSQSKAKIGMNMEEVRALYPNTQSSNYEKTTTLSFNDTIYGLPGEWGYRFENDMLNWIHFDKYINEIKKPNFDKCLKVTKKLINDYTKTFGKPDTTIIGDTTFIDPIVKHHWGYNVIEARWNNYKGMKVKVEFTFFGGKGEYHFIVIINYFDKTYPYFD
;
A
#
# COMPACT_ATOMS: atom_id res chain seq x y z
N MET A 1 -20.85 51.31 25.66
CA MET A 1 -21.18 50.41 24.52
C MET A 1 -20.05 49.40 24.39
N LYS A 2 -20.32 48.11 24.58
CA LYS A 2 -19.31 47.05 24.80
C LYS A 2 -18.66 46.63 23.48
N TRP A 3 -17.32 46.63 23.46
CA TRP A 3 -16.52 46.13 22.35
C TRP A 3 -16.58 44.59 22.31
N VAL A 4 -17.16 44.04 21.24
CA VAL A 4 -17.19 42.60 20.99
C VAL A 4 -15.81 42.18 20.47
N LYS A 5 -15.07 41.41 21.26
CA LYS A 5 -13.83 40.75 20.84
C LYS A 5 -14.20 39.63 19.87
N VAL A 6 -13.93 39.82 18.58
CA VAL A 6 -14.01 38.76 17.57
C VAL A 6 -12.83 37.82 17.80
N PHE A 7 -13.11 36.65 18.39
CA PHE A 7 -12.15 35.56 18.51
C PHE A 7 -12.07 34.84 17.16
N SER A 8 -11.08 35.19 16.34
CA SER A 8 -10.76 34.45 15.13
C SER A 8 -10.16 33.10 15.50
N ILE A 9 -10.97 32.05 15.47
CA ILE A 9 -10.49 30.66 15.59
C ILE A 9 -9.80 30.31 14.27
N LEU A 10 -8.47 30.46 14.25
CA LEU A 10 -7.61 30.01 13.17
C LEU A 10 -7.57 28.48 13.20
N PHE A 11 -8.42 27.82 12.42
CA PHE A 11 -8.31 26.39 12.16
C PHE A 11 -7.02 26.15 11.35
N LEU A 12 -5.94 25.79 12.04
CA LEU A 12 -4.75 25.22 11.43
C LEU A 12 -5.16 23.89 10.77
N LEU A 13 -5.39 23.95 9.46
CA LEU A 13 -5.42 22.78 8.59
C LEU A 13 -4.00 22.19 8.58
N ILE A 14 -3.67 21.42 9.62
CA ILE A 14 -2.52 20.53 9.61
C ILE A 14 -2.79 19.56 8.47
N SER A 15 -2.17 19.84 7.32
CA SER A 15 -2.12 18.92 6.21
C SER A 15 -1.36 17.70 6.73
N ILE A 16 -2.11 16.69 7.17
CA ILE A 16 -1.54 15.39 7.52
C ILE A 16 -0.96 14.89 6.20
N ASN A 17 0.33 15.12 6.00
CA ASN A 17 1.07 14.52 4.90
C ASN A 17 1.01 13.02 5.15
N SER A 18 0.00 12.35 4.58
CA SER A 18 -0.03 10.90 4.54
C SER A 18 1.21 10.46 3.77
N PHE A 19 2.23 10.02 4.51
CA PHE A 19 3.40 9.42 3.89
C PHE A 19 2.96 8.08 3.33
N SER A 20 2.73 8.04 2.02
CA SER A 20 2.36 6.81 1.30
C SER A 20 3.52 5.81 1.19
N GLN A 21 4.73 6.23 1.54
CA GLN A 21 5.95 5.43 1.46
C GLN A 21 6.41 4.99 2.84
N SER A 22 6.94 3.77 2.92
CA SER A 22 7.60 3.30 4.12
C SER A 22 8.87 4.13 4.41
N LYS A 23 9.16 4.32 5.70
CA LYS A 23 10.42 4.92 6.16
C LYS A 23 11.55 3.88 6.21
N ALA A 24 11.21 2.60 6.31
CA ALA A 24 12.21 1.53 6.27
C ALA A 24 12.76 1.34 4.86
N LYS A 25 13.95 0.75 4.77
CA LYS A 25 14.62 0.46 3.51
C LYS A 25 15.12 -0.98 3.54
N ILE A 26 15.04 -1.64 2.38
CA ILE A 26 15.64 -2.96 2.19
C ILE A 26 17.10 -2.93 2.67
N GLY A 27 17.50 -3.98 3.39
CA GLY A 27 18.80 -4.11 4.03
C GLY A 27 18.89 -3.52 5.44
N MET A 28 17.83 -2.94 6.00
CA MET A 28 17.82 -2.61 7.43
C MET A 28 17.73 -3.88 8.29
N ASN A 29 18.35 -3.87 9.47
CA ASN A 29 18.15 -4.91 10.46
C ASN A 29 16.86 -4.68 11.28
N MET A 30 16.49 -5.65 12.11
CA MET A 30 15.25 -5.60 12.88
C MET A 30 15.20 -4.45 13.90
N GLU A 31 16.31 -4.12 14.54
CA GLU A 31 16.39 -3.04 15.53
C GLU A 31 16.16 -1.68 14.88
N GLU A 32 16.74 -1.45 13.71
CA GLU A 32 16.56 -0.23 12.91
C GLU A 32 15.08 -0.03 12.54
N VAL A 33 14.39 -1.10 12.13
CA VAL A 33 12.96 -1.02 11.79
C VAL A 33 12.10 -0.81 13.03
N ARG A 34 12.40 -1.46 14.15
CA ARG A 34 11.69 -1.23 15.43
C ARG A 34 11.88 0.20 15.94
N ALA A 35 13.04 0.82 15.70
CA ALA A 35 13.26 2.22 16.04
C ALA A 35 12.36 3.17 15.23
N LEU A 36 12.05 2.83 13.97
CA LEU A 36 11.11 3.59 13.14
C LEU A 36 9.64 3.33 13.53
N TYR A 37 9.34 2.11 13.98
CA TYR A 37 7.99 1.63 14.26
C TYR A 37 7.96 0.86 15.60
N PRO A 38 7.89 1.55 16.75
CA PRO A 38 8.07 0.91 18.05
C PRO A 38 6.95 -0.05 18.46
N ASN A 39 5.77 0.07 17.84
CA ASN A 39 4.57 -0.72 18.18
C ASN A 39 4.29 -1.85 17.19
N THR A 40 5.32 -2.39 16.55
CA THR A 40 5.17 -3.54 15.64
C THR A 40 4.90 -4.84 16.39
N GLN A 41 4.00 -5.64 15.84
CA GLN A 41 3.81 -7.04 16.20
C GLN A 41 4.81 -7.89 15.43
N SER A 42 5.22 -9.04 15.98
CA SER A 42 6.17 -9.94 15.33
C SER A 42 5.53 -11.31 15.11
N SER A 43 5.74 -11.88 13.93
CA SER A 43 5.40 -13.26 13.61
C SER A 43 6.63 -13.96 13.01
N ASN A 44 6.72 -15.27 13.19
CA ASN A 44 7.81 -16.09 12.65
C ASN A 44 7.23 -17.19 11.76
N TYR A 45 7.82 -17.38 10.59
CA TYR A 45 7.46 -18.46 9.67
C TYR A 45 8.72 -18.97 8.98
N GLU A 46 8.98 -20.28 9.12
CA GLU A 46 10.21 -20.93 8.67
C GLU A 46 11.48 -20.17 9.13
N LYS A 47 12.28 -19.65 8.20
CA LYS A 47 13.52 -18.89 8.46
C LYS A 47 13.32 -17.37 8.40
N THR A 48 12.07 -16.92 8.44
CA THR A 48 11.73 -15.51 8.30
C THR A 48 10.98 -15.00 9.52
N THR A 49 11.23 -13.74 9.85
CA THR A 49 10.47 -12.98 10.84
C THR A 49 9.77 -11.84 10.12
N THR A 50 8.51 -11.60 10.40
CA THR A 50 7.78 -10.43 9.89
C THR A 50 7.41 -9.53 11.05
N LEU A 51 7.77 -8.25 10.95
CA LEU A 51 7.19 -7.21 11.79
C LEU A 51 5.99 -6.60 11.08
N SER A 52 4.87 -6.46 11.77
CA SER A 52 3.64 -5.88 11.21
C SER A 52 3.16 -4.69 12.04
N PHE A 53 2.60 -3.67 11.39
CA PHE A 53 1.84 -2.62 12.06
C PHE A 53 0.71 -2.07 11.18
N ASN A 54 -0.39 -1.68 11.81
CA ASN A 54 -1.53 -1.10 11.12
C ASN A 54 -1.33 0.40 10.87
N ASP A 55 -1.65 0.85 9.66
CA ASP A 55 -1.61 2.26 9.29
C ASP A 55 -2.74 2.60 8.30
N THR A 56 -2.98 3.88 8.07
CA THR A 56 -3.98 4.37 7.12
C THR A 56 -3.34 5.21 6.04
N ILE A 57 -3.40 4.73 4.79
CA ILE A 57 -2.93 5.48 3.63
C ILE A 57 -4.14 6.03 2.87
N TYR A 58 -4.24 7.35 2.74
CA TYR A 58 -5.35 8.01 2.03
C TYR A 58 -6.76 7.59 2.51
N GLY A 59 -6.92 7.36 3.81
CA GLY A 59 -8.20 6.91 4.40
C GLY A 59 -8.51 5.43 4.12
N LEU A 60 -7.52 4.67 3.67
CA LEU A 60 -7.58 3.22 3.51
C LEU A 60 -6.74 2.56 4.63
N PRO A 61 -7.38 2.05 5.70
CA PRO A 61 -6.67 1.35 6.76
C PRO A 61 -6.18 0.00 6.24
N GLY A 62 -4.92 -0.33 6.43
CA GLY A 62 -4.30 -1.59 6.04
C GLY A 62 -3.14 -1.93 6.98
N GLU A 63 -2.38 -2.95 6.61
CA GLU A 63 -1.23 -3.42 7.38
C GLU A 63 0.05 -3.20 6.58
N TRP A 64 1.08 -2.67 7.23
CA TRP A 64 2.45 -2.75 6.73
C TRP A 64 3.15 -3.96 7.34
N GLY A 65 3.81 -4.75 6.52
CA GLY A 65 4.67 -5.85 6.93
C GLY A 65 6.12 -5.66 6.47
N TYR A 66 7.06 -6.10 7.31
CA TYR A 66 8.50 -5.99 7.13
C TYR A 66 9.12 -7.37 7.35
N ARG A 67 9.43 -8.08 6.27
CA ARG A 67 9.99 -9.44 6.34
C ARG A 67 11.51 -9.41 6.39
N PHE A 68 12.06 -10.08 7.39
CA PHE A 68 13.48 -10.30 7.59
C PHE A 68 13.85 -11.74 7.24
N GLU A 69 14.99 -11.88 6.59
CA GLU A 69 15.62 -13.17 6.29
C GLU A 69 17.13 -13.00 6.48
N ASN A 70 17.75 -13.91 7.22
CA ASN A 70 19.15 -13.76 7.68
C ASN A 70 19.39 -12.39 8.36
N ASP A 71 18.48 -12.01 9.26
CA ASP A 71 18.49 -10.76 10.03
C ASP A 71 18.40 -9.44 9.24
N MET A 72 18.15 -9.52 7.93
CA MET A 72 18.09 -8.37 7.04
C MET A 72 16.70 -8.24 6.39
N LEU A 73 16.16 -7.02 6.37
CA LEU A 73 14.90 -6.69 5.73
C LEU A 73 15.02 -6.90 4.22
N ASN A 74 14.27 -7.86 3.67
CA ASN A 74 14.30 -8.18 2.24
C ASN A 74 12.98 -7.94 1.51
N TRP A 75 11.89 -7.70 2.26
CA TRP A 75 10.59 -7.38 1.69
C TRP A 75 9.80 -6.45 2.61
N ILE A 76 9.30 -5.37 2.05
CA ILE A 76 8.34 -4.47 2.71
C ILE A 76 7.04 -4.55 1.91
N HIS A 77 5.92 -4.76 2.57
CA HIS A 77 4.61 -4.71 1.93
C HIS A 77 3.64 -3.84 2.72
N PHE A 78 2.70 -3.24 2.00
CA PHE A 78 1.43 -2.78 2.55
C PHE A 78 0.34 -3.51 1.80
N ASP A 79 -0.66 -4.02 2.52
CA ASP A 79 -1.85 -4.56 1.88
C ASP A 79 -3.15 -4.13 2.58
N LYS A 80 -4.19 -4.04 1.76
CA LYS A 80 -5.56 -3.90 2.22
C LYS A 80 -6.51 -4.75 1.41
N TYR A 81 -7.05 -5.77 2.07
CA TYR A 81 -8.20 -6.55 1.64
C TYR A 81 -9.55 -5.87 1.99
N ILE A 82 -10.44 -5.78 1.01
CA ILE A 82 -11.84 -5.37 1.18
C ILE A 82 -12.75 -6.48 0.65
N ASN A 83 -13.56 -7.05 1.55
CA ASN A 83 -14.47 -8.16 1.24
C ASN A 83 -15.86 -7.67 0.83
N GLU A 84 -16.19 -6.41 1.07
CA GLU A 84 -17.45 -5.81 0.62
C GLU A 84 -17.34 -5.37 -0.85
N ILE A 85 -17.76 -6.26 -1.74
CA ILE A 85 -17.65 -6.10 -3.19
C ILE A 85 -18.79 -5.25 -3.72
N LYS A 86 -18.59 -3.93 -3.65
CA LYS A 86 -19.51 -2.93 -4.19
C LYS A 86 -18.75 -1.85 -4.95
N LYS A 87 -19.41 -1.24 -5.93
CA LYS A 87 -18.86 -0.14 -6.74
C LYS A 87 -18.20 0.98 -5.91
N PRO A 88 -18.78 1.47 -4.79
CA PRO A 88 -18.13 2.52 -4.00
C PRO A 88 -16.77 2.11 -3.41
N ASN A 89 -16.62 0.85 -2.99
CA ASN A 89 -15.36 0.32 -2.49
C ASN A 89 -14.34 0.13 -3.62
N PHE A 90 -14.78 -0.35 -4.78
CA PHE A 90 -13.95 -0.43 -5.98
C PHE A 90 -13.41 0.95 -6.37
N ASP A 91 -14.29 1.95 -6.48
CA ASP A 91 -13.93 3.32 -6.85
C ASP A 91 -12.96 3.94 -5.81
N LYS A 92 -13.15 3.64 -4.52
CA LYS A 92 -12.25 4.05 -3.45
C LYS A 92 -10.86 3.44 -3.63
N CYS A 93 -10.75 2.13 -3.84
CA CYS A 93 -9.47 1.45 -4.09
C CYS A 93 -8.78 2.03 -5.32
N LEU A 94 -9.48 2.14 -6.45
CA LEU A 94 -8.93 2.71 -7.68
C LEU A 94 -8.40 4.14 -7.49
N LYS A 95 -9.15 4.98 -6.78
CA LYS A 95 -8.73 6.35 -6.46
C LYS A 95 -7.48 6.38 -5.58
N VAL A 96 -7.42 5.54 -4.55
CA VAL A 96 -6.25 5.45 -3.66
C VAL A 96 -5.02 4.96 -4.42
N THR A 97 -5.16 3.90 -5.22
CA THR A 97 -4.03 3.35 -5.98
C THR A 97 -3.50 4.31 -7.03
N LYS A 98 -4.37 5.06 -7.71
CA LYS A 98 -3.93 6.15 -8.61
C LYS A 98 -3.12 7.23 -7.88
N LYS A 99 -3.50 7.59 -6.65
CA LYS A 99 -2.73 8.53 -5.82
C LYS A 99 -1.38 7.95 -5.40
N LEU A 100 -1.36 6.69 -4.95
CA LEU A 100 -0.13 5.98 -4.62
C LEU A 100 0.84 5.97 -5.81
N ILE A 101 0.39 5.52 -6.98
CA ILE A 101 1.21 5.48 -8.19
C ILE A 101 1.78 6.87 -8.50
N ASN A 102 0.97 7.93 -8.37
CA ASN A 102 1.43 9.29 -8.59
C ASN A 102 2.50 9.74 -7.58
N ASP A 103 2.37 9.41 -6.29
CA ASP A 103 3.39 9.76 -5.29
C ASP A 103 4.70 9.01 -5.50
N TYR A 104 4.60 7.72 -5.83
CA TYR A 104 5.74 6.88 -6.12
C TYR A 104 6.42 7.35 -7.40
N THR A 105 5.63 7.78 -8.41
CA THR A 105 6.15 8.40 -9.62
C THR A 105 6.93 9.69 -9.33
N LYS A 106 6.45 10.52 -8.40
CA LYS A 106 7.17 11.74 -7.99
C LYS A 106 8.52 11.44 -7.32
N THR A 107 8.64 10.28 -6.68
CA THR A 107 9.84 9.93 -5.90
C THR A 107 10.83 9.08 -6.70
N PHE A 108 10.32 8.13 -7.49
CA PHE A 108 11.13 7.15 -8.22
C PHE A 108 11.24 7.46 -9.72
N GLY A 109 10.55 8.49 -10.20
CA GLY A 109 10.41 8.77 -11.63
C GLY A 109 9.31 7.94 -12.28
N LYS A 110 9.22 7.98 -13.61
CA LYS A 110 8.21 7.23 -14.37
C LYS A 110 8.35 5.72 -14.09
N PRO A 111 7.24 4.97 -13.90
CA PRO A 111 7.30 3.51 -13.83
C PRO A 111 7.94 2.89 -15.07
N ASP A 112 8.71 1.82 -14.88
CA ASP A 112 9.26 1.01 -15.97
C ASP A 112 8.15 0.23 -16.68
N THR A 113 7.11 -0.15 -15.94
CA THR A 113 5.94 -0.86 -16.47
C THR A 113 4.68 -0.35 -15.80
N THR A 114 3.64 -0.15 -16.62
CA THR A 114 2.30 0.15 -16.15
C THR A 114 1.34 -0.81 -16.83
N ILE A 115 0.52 -1.50 -16.05
CA ILE A 115 -0.55 -2.38 -16.55
C ILE A 115 -1.88 -1.72 -16.18
N ILE A 116 -2.71 -1.48 -17.20
CA ILE A 116 -4.08 -0.97 -17.03
C ILE A 116 -5.02 -2.07 -17.47
N GLY A 117 -5.78 -2.63 -16.54
CA GLY A 117 -6.86 -3.56 -16.86
C GLY A 117 -8.23 -2.87 -16.79
N ASP A 118 -9.23 -3.57 -16.28
CA ASP A 118 -10.59 -3.04 -16.20
C ASP A 118 -10.72 -2.04 -15.06
N THR A 119 -10.79 -0.76 -15.41
CA THR A 119 -10.91 0.34 -14.43
C THR A 119 -12.34 0.70 -14.06
N THR A 120 -13.31 -0.14 -14.45
CA THR A 120 -14.71 -0.04 -14.09
C THR A 120 -15.10 -1.24 -13.25
N PHE A 121 -15.96 -1.03 -12.25
CA PHE A 121 -16.48 -2.14 -11.44
C PHE A 121 -17.37 -3.05 -12.30
N ILE A 122 -16.99 -4.33 -12.36
CA ILE A 122 -17.75 -5.40 -12.96
C ILE A 122 -18.25 -6.29 -11.82
N ASP A 123 -19.57 -6.50 -11.74
CA ASP A 123 -20.15 -7.32 -10.69
C ASP A 123 -19.88 -8.81 -10.97
N PRO A 124 -19.16 -9.53 -10.08
CA PRO A 124 -18.82 -10.93 -10.31
C PRO A 124 -20.04 -11.86 -10.27
N ILE A 125 -21.12 -11.47 -9.59
CA ILE A 125 -22.36 -12.26 -9.51
C ILE A 125 -23.09 -12.20 -10.85
N VAL A 126 -23.07 -11.03 -11.51
CA VAL A 126 -23.76 -10.80 -12.78
C VAL A 126 -22.94 -11.30 -13.98
N LYS A 127 -21.62 -11.12 -13.94
CA LYS A 127 -20.73 -11.41 -15.07
C LYS A 127 -19.94 -12.71 -14.93
N HIS A 128 -20.04 -13.39 -13.79
CA HIS A 128 -19.44 -14.70 -13.55
C HIS A 128 -17.92 -14.76 -13.85
N HIS A 129 -17.17 -13.76 -13.36
CA HIS A 129 -15.70 -13.72 -13.50
C HIS A 129 -14.99 -14.01 -12.17
N TRP A 130 -13.73 -14.41 -12.24
CA TRP A 130 -12.87 -14.66 -11.06
C TRP A 130 -12.04 -13.45 -10.62
N GLY A 131 -12.28 -12.31 -11.27
CA GLY A 131 -11.56 -11.07 -11.02
C GLY A 131 -10.70 -10.69 -12.21
N TYR A 132 -9.93 -9.63 -12.05
CA TYR A 132 -9.11 -9.00 -13.06
C TYR A 132 -8.13 -8.00 -12.43
N ASN A 133 -7.03 -7.75 -13.13
CA ASN A 133 -6.13 -6.65 -12.78
C ASN A 133 -6.84 -5.33 -13.05
N VAL A 134 -6.73 -4.35 -12.14
CA VAL A 134 -7.34 -3.04 -12.32
C VAL A 134 -6.28 -2.04 -12.78
N ILE A 135 -5.23 -1.88 -11.98
CA ILE A 135 -4.12 -1.01 -12.29
C ILE A 135 -2.88 -1.43 -11.52
N GLU A 136 -1.73 -1.37 -12.16
CA GLU A 136 -0.44 -1.71 -11.57
C GLU A 136 0.67 -0.83 -12.16
N ALA A 137 1.64 -0.45 -11.32
CA ALA A 137 2.86 0.22 -11.71
C ALA A 137 4.08 -0.43 -11.06
N ARG A 138 5.14 -0.63 -11.83
CA ARG A 138 6.39 -1.26 -11.41
C ARG A 138 7.59 -0.34 -11.65
N TRP A 139 8.50 -0.32 -10.69
CA TRP A 139 9.83 0.28 -10.78
C TRP A 139 10.86 -0.81 -10.49
N ASN A 140 11.64 -1.20 -11.48
CA ASN A 140 12.49 -2.40 -11.44
C ASN A 140 13.87 -2.13 -10.85
N ASN A 141 14.29 -0.87 -10.77
CA ASN A 141 15.63 -0.53 -10.27
C ASN A 141 15.71 0.88 -9.69
N TYR A 142 15.10 1.10 -8.53
CA TYR A 142 15.32 2.32 -7.77
C TYR A 142 16.21 2.04 -6.55
N LYS A 143 17.45 2.54 -6.58
CA LYS A 143 18.45 2.36 -5.51
C LYS A 143 18.64 0.90 -5.08
N GLY A 144 18.63 -0.04 -6.04
CA GLY A 144 18.79 -1.46 -5.77
C GLY A 144 17.55 -2.16 -5.22
N MET A 145 16.37 -1.54 -5.33
CA MET A 145 15.08 -2.13 -4.96
C MET A 145 14.16 -2.21 -6.17
N LYS A 146 13.26 -3.18 -6.14
CA LYS A 146 12.07 -3.23 -7.00
C LYS A 146 10.87 -2.73 -6.20
N VAL A 147 10.01 -1.95 -6.82
CA VAL A 147 8.79 -1.44 -6.19
C VAL A 147 7.59 -1.74 -7.07
N LYS A 148 6.51 -2.23 -6.47
CA LYS A 148 5.23 -2.49 -7.14
C LYS A 148 4.09 -1.83 -6.37
N VAL A 149 3.20 -1.14 -7.07
CA VAL A 149 1.95 -0.60 -6.52
C VAL A 149 0.81 -1.09 -7.38
N GLU A 150 -0.19 -1.77 -6.78
CA GLU A 150 -1.27 -2.38 -7.54
C GLU A 150 -2.63 -2.30 -6.84
N PHE A 151 -3.68 -2.36 -7.66
CA PHE A 151 -5.03 -2.70 -7.27
C PHE A 151 -5.50 -3.84 -8.16
N THR A 152 -5.91 -4.94 -7.52
CA THR A 152 -6.45 -6.11 -8.18
C THR A 152 -7.81 -6.46 -7.57
N PHE A 153 -8.70 -6.98 -8.41
CA PHE A 153 -9.91 -7.64 -7.97
C PHE A 153 -9.72 -9.13 -8.22
N PHE A 154 -9.81 -9.98 -7.21
CA PHE A 154 -9.75 -11.42 -7.39
C PHE A 154 -10.79 -12.14 -6.52
N GLY A 155 -11.08 -13.38 -6.87
CA GLY A 155 -11.97 -14.22 -6.11
C GLY A 155 -12.24 -15.56 -6.78
N GLY A 156 -13.01 -16.39 -6.10
CA GLY A 156 -13.40 -17.72 -6.56
C GLY A 156 -14.28 -18.40 -5.53
N LYS A 157 -15.10 -19.36 -5.98
CA LYS A 157 -15.97 -20.17 -5.10
C LYS A 157 -16.87 -19.35 -4.16
N GLY A 158 -17.29 -18.16 -4.59
CA GLY A 158 -18.17 -17.27 -3.81
C GLY A 158 -17.45 -16.28 -2.91
N GLU A 159 -16.12 -16.35 -2.82
CA GLU A 159 -15.29 -15.41 -2.05
C GLU A 159 -14.58 -14.45 -2.98
N TYR A 160 -14.60 -13.16 -2.66
CA TYR A 160 -14.11 -12.11 -3.54
C TYR A 160 -13.48 -10.99 -2.70
N HIS A 161 -12.41 -10.40 -3.24
CA HIS A 161 -11.61 -9.38 -2.56
C HIS A 161 -11.16 -8.29 -3.52
N PHE A 162 -11.29 -7.05 -3.11
CA PHE A 162 -10.46 -5.97 -3.63
C PHE A 162 -9.17 -5.92 -2.82
N ILE A 163 -8.03 -5.83 -3.50
CA ILE A 163 -6.73 -5.75 -2.84
C ILE A 163 -5.92 -4.57 -3.37
N VAL A 164 -5.53 -3.67 -2.48
CA VAL A 164 -4.53 -2.64 -2.77
C VAL A 164 -3.21 -3.07 -2.14
N ILE A 165 -2.16 -3.18 -2.93
CA ILE A 165 -0.84 -3.61 -2.46
C ILE A 165 0.24 -2.60 -2.84
N ILE A 166 1.18 -2.40 -1.93
CA ILE A 166 2.49 -1.80 -2.19
C ILE A 166 3.52 -2.85 -1.82
N ASN A 167 4.51 -3.09 -2.66
CA ASN A 167 5.64 -3.95 -2.35
C ASN A 167 6.96 -3.25 -2.65
N TYR A 168 7.93 -3.45 -1.78
CA TYR A 168 9.35 -3.17 -1.99
C TYR A 168 10.11 -4.47 -1.82
N PHE A 169 10.87 -4.86 -2.82
CA PHE A 169 11.72 -6.03 -2.77
C PHE A 169 13.18 -5.64 -2.93
N ASP A 170 14.06 -6.46 -2.36
CA ASP A 170 15.43 -6.50 -2.85
C ASP A 170 15.46 -6.78 -4.37
N LYS A 171 16.38 -6.14 -5.10
CA LYS A 171 16.51 -6.33 -6.56
C LYS A 171 16.71 -7.79 -6.97
N THR A 172 17.31 -8.62 -6.11
CA THR A 172 17.55 -10.04 -6.39
C THR A 172 16.34 -10.92 -6.11
N TYR A 173 15.25 -10.37 -5.59
CA TYR A 173 14.05 -11.14 -5.31
C TYR A 173 13.48 -11.71 -6.64
N PRO A 174 13.30 -13.05 -6.73
CA PRO A 174 12.98 -13.72 -7.99
C PRO A 174 11.50 -13.59 -8.36
N TYR A 175 10.61 -13.43 -7.39
CA TYR A 175 9.17 -13.36 -7.61
C TYR A 175 8.71 -11.90 -7.66
N PHE A 176 8.83 -11.30 -8.85
CA PHE A 176 8.32 -9.95 -9.13
C PHE A 176 7.22 -9.94 -10.20
N ASP A 177 6.99 -11.09 -10.84
CA ASP A 177 5.98 -11.29 -11.88
C ASP A 177 4.71 -11.92 -11.35
#